data_AF-A0AAJ7RJ25-F1
#
_entry.id   AF-A0AAJ7RJ25-F1
#
_cell.length_a   1.000
_cell.length_b   1.000
_cell.length_c   1.000
_cell.angle_alpha   90.00
_cell.angle_beta   90.00
_cell.angle_gamma   90.00
#
_symmetry.space_group_name_H-M   'P 1'
#
loop_
_entity.id
_entity.type
_entity.pdbx_description
1 polymer ?
#
loop_
_entity_poly.entity_id
_entity_poly.type
_entity_poly.pdbx_seq_one_letter_code
_entity_poly.pdbx_strand_id
1 'polypeptide(L)'
;MVRVIPVHNFLGQSVAQIDEPTAFCTANESANELLFLALRTHCIEVYLLNNPDLKRLTTFPTVDLAEYILHCAKGEYIATMEAKR
;
A
#
# COMPACT_ATOMS: atom_id res chain seq x y z
N MET A 1 -17.53 4.49 -3.79
CA MET A 1 -16.91 3.15 -3.95
C MET A 1 -17.97 2.15 -4.34
N VAL A 2 -17.77 1.33 -5.38
CA VAL A 2 -18.55 0.10 -5.60
C VAL A 2 -17.61 -0.99 -6.13
N ARG A 3 -17.55 -2.13 -5.42
CA ARG A 3 -16.98 -3.40 -5.92
C ARG A 3 -18.09 -4.45 -5.90
N VAL A 4 -18.36 -5.10 -7.03
CA VAL A 4 -19.21 -6.30 -7.12
C VAL A 4 -18.29 -7.46 -7.47
N ILE A 5 -18.17 -8.44 -6.57
CA ILE A 5 -17.25 -9.57 -6.73
C ILE A 5 -18.06 -10.88 -6.79
N PRO A 6 -17.93 -11.71 -7.85
CA PRO A 6 -18.71 -12.94 -8.01
C PRO A 6 -18.33 -14.06 -7.03
N VAL A 7 -19.34 -14.77 -6.51
CA VAL A 7 -19.31 -15.66 -5.32
C VAL A 7 -18.41 -16.91 -5.42
N HIS A 8 -18.04 -17.41 -6.61
CA HIS A 8 -17.31 -18.69 -6.73
C HIS A 8 -15.77 -18.58 -6.73
N ASN A 9 -15.18 -17.38 -6.68
CA ASN A 9 -13.73 -17.15 -6.68
C ASN A 9 -13.13 -16.90 -5.27
N PHE A 10 -13.79 -17.36 -4.21
CA PHE A 10 -13.56 -16.91 -2.82
C PHE A 10 -13.34 -18.01 -1.77
N LEU A 11 -12.58 -19.07 -2.06
CA LEU A 11 -12.00 -19.82 -0.95
C LEU A 11 -10.82 -19.02 -0.38
N GLY A 12 -11.11 -18.02 0.48
CA GLY A 12 -10.13 -17.35 1.34
C GLY A 12 -9.60 -15.96 0.91
N GLN A 13 -10.44 -15.03 0.42
CA GLN A 13 -9.99 -13.64 0.27
C GLN A 13 -10.15 -12.85 1.58
N SER A 14 -9.10 -12.13 1.97
CA SER A 14 -9.21 -11.07 2.96
C SER A 14 -9.49 -9.75 2.24
N VAL A 15 -10.64 -9.14 2.55
CA VAL A 15 -11.02 -7.83 2.02
C VAL A 15 -10.84 -6.81 3.14
N ALA A 16 -9.94 -5.86 2.95
CA ALA A 16 -9.76 -4.74 3.85
C ALA A 16 -10.31 -3.45 3.24
N GLN A 17 -10.90 -2.61 4.09
CA GLN A 17 -11.21 -1.23 3.75
C GLN A 17 -10.03 -0.35 4.17
N ILE A 18 -9.56 0.45 3.24
CA ILE A 18 -8.47 1.41 3.45
C ILE A 18 -9.01 2.81 3.16
N ASP A 19 -8.46 3.80 3.88
CA ASP A 19 -8.72 5.20 3.57
C ASP A 19 -8.24 5.52 2.15
N GLU A 20 -8.90 6.47 1.48
CA GLU A 20 -8.66 6.80 0.07
C GLU A 20 -7.17 7.17 -0.16
N PRO A 21 -6.37 6.27 -0.75
CA PRO A 21 -4.94 6.51 -0.88
C PRO A 21 -4.69 7.49 -2.04
N THR A 22 -3.71 8.37 -1.87
CA THR A 22 -3.27 9.28 -2.96
C THR A 22 -2.34 8.57 -3.94
N ALA A 23 -1.60 7.56 -3.46
CA ALA A 23 -0.75 6.69 -4.24
C ALA A 23 -0.57 5.35 -3.53
N PHE A 24 -0.23 4.31 -4.28
CA PHE A 24 0.08 3.00 -3.71
C PHE A 24 1.17 2.29 -4.52
N CYS A 25 1.86 1.36 -3.88
CA CYS A 25 2.85 0.49 -4.52
C CYS A 25 2.93 -0.85 -3.79
N THR A 26 3.28 -1.92 -4.49
CA THR A 26 3.63 -3.20 -3.89
C THR A 26 5.13 -3.45 -4.02
N ALA A 27 5.76 -3.96 -2.97
CA ALA A 27 7.13 -4.44 -3.02
C ALA A 27 7.17 -5.91 -2.63
N ASN A 28 8.12 -6.65 -3.19
CA ASN A 28 8.44 -8.00 -2.76
C ASN A 28 9.85 -7.96 -2.18
N GLU A 29 9.97 -8.22 -0.88
CA GLU A 29 11.22 -8.23 -0.14
C GLU A 29 11.37 -9.58 0.54
N SER A 30 12.33 -10.40 0.09
CA SER A 30 12.78 -11.60 0.80
C SER A 30 11.65 -12.50 1.36
N ALA A 31 10.64 -12.78 0.52
CA ALA A 31 9.42 -13.57 0.81
C ALA A 31 8.26 -12.84 1.51
N ASN A 32 8.37 -11.53 1.73
CA ASN A 32 7.27 -10.68 2.15
C ASN A 32 6.72 -9.89 0.97
N GLU A 33 5.41 -9.97 0.76
CA GLU A 33 4.70 -9.02 -0.09
C GLU A 33 4.24 -7.85 0.78
N LEU A 34 4.70 -6.66 0.43
CA LEU A 34 4.42 -5.42 1.13
C LEU A 34 3.51 -4.53 0.29
N LEU A 35 2.58 -3.85 0.95
CA LEU A 35 1.76 -2.80 0.36
C LEU A 35 2.10 -1.46 1.02
N PHE A 36 2.46 -0.48 0.20
CA PHE A 36 2.69 0.90 0.57
C PHE A 36 1.47 1.73 0.16
N LEU A 37 0.89 2.47 1.10
CA LEU A 37 -0.27 3.34 0.88
C LEU A 37 0.07 4.76 1.34
N ALA A 38 0.15 5.70 0.39
CA ALA A 38 0.19 7.12 0.73
C ALA A 38 -1.22 7.61 1.06
N LEU A 39 -1.35 8.27 2.20
CA LEU A 39 -2.61 8.80 2.70
C LEU A 39 -2.62 10.33 2.63
N ARG A 40 -3.84 10.90 2.61
CA ARG A 40 -4.05 12.35 2.68
C ARG A 40 -3.57 13.00 3.99
N THR A 41 -3.18 12.19 4.97
CA THR A 41 -2.62 12.60 6.27
C THR A 41 -1.11 12.81 6.26
N HIS A 42 -0.49 13.00 5.08
CA HIS A 42 0.96 13.21 4.92
C HIS A 42 1.81 12.06 5.49
N CYS A 43 1.39 10.84 5.21
CA CYS A 43 2.15 9.65 5.60
C CYS A 43 1.99 8.53 4.59
N ILE A 44 2.94 7.60 4.63
CA ILE A 44 2.86 6.32 3.94
C ILE A 44 2.80 5.20 4.98
N GLU A 45 1.76 4.39 4.89
CA GLU A 45 1.58 3.19 5.70
C GLU A 45 2.06 1.95 4.94
N VAL A 46 2.72 1.06 5.66
CA VAL A 46 3.28 -0.19 5.10
C VAL A 46 2.58 -1.37 5.73
N TYR A 47 2.06 -2.27 4.90
CA TYR A 47 1.29 -3.45 5.31
C TYR A 47 1.92 -4.72 4.78
N LEU A 48 1.77 -5.81 5.54
CA LEU A 48 2.15 -7.15 5.09
C LEU A 48 0.96 -7.82 4.41
N LEU A 49 1.06 -8.06 3.10
CA LEU A 49 0.03 -8.74 2.30
C LEU A 49 -0.01 -10.25 2.54
N ASN A 50 1.10 -10.83 2.98
CA ASN A 50 1.18 -12.25 3.33
C ASN A 50 0.52 -12.56 4.69
N ASN A 51 -0.08 -11.55 5.34
CA ASN A 51 -0.84 -11.71 6.57
C ASN A 51 -2.33 -11.50 6.29
N PRO A 52 -3.20 -12.47 6.63
CA PRO A 52 -4.64 -12.37 6.34
C PRO A 52 -5.33 -11.21 7.06
N ASP A 53 -4.78 -10.73 8.18
CA ASP A 53 -5.33 -9.59 8.92
C ASP A 53 -4.85 -8.23 8.38
N LEU A 54 -4.09 -8.23 7.28
CA LEU A 54 -3.46 -7.04 6.70
C LEU A 54 -2.76 -6.19 7.77
N LYS A 55 -1.83 -6.83 8.49
CA LYS A 55 -1.13 -6.17 9.60
C LYS A 55 -0.28 -5.00 9.09
N ARG A 56 -0.50 -3.81 9.66
CA ARG A 56 0.39 -2.65 9.46
C ARG A 56 1.73 -2.89 10.14
N LEU A 57 2.81 -2.77 9.39
CA LEU A 57 4.18 -2.94 9.87
C LEU A 57 4.75 -1.63 10.41
N THR A 58 4.60 -0.55 9.65
CA THR A 58 5.16 0.76 10.01
C THR A 58 4.46 1.88 9.24
N THR A 59 4.77 3.10 9.63
CA THR A 59 4.33 4.34 8.97
C THR A 59 5.53 5.29 8.91
N PHE A 60 5.71 5.97 7.78
CA PHE A 60 6.69 7.04 7.67
C PHE A 60 6.04 8.33 7.14
N PRO A 61 6.49 9.51 7.58
CA PRO A 61 5.90 10.78 7.18
C PRO A 61 6.32 11.15 5.75
N THR A 62 5.45 11.89 5.06
CA THR A 62 5.77 12.60 3.81
C THR A 62 5.72 14.11 4.07
N VAL A 63 6.38 14.90 3.23
CA VAL A 63 6.34 16.36 3.35
C VAL A 63 5.04 16.89 2.75
N ASP A 64 4.73 16.45 1.53
CA ASP A 64 3.53 16.79 0.78
C ASP A 64 2.74 15.50 0.44
N LEU A 65 1.68 15.63 -0.36
CA LEU A 65 0.90 14.47 -0.80
C LEU A 65 1.67 13.70 -1.86
N ALA A 66 2.00 12.44 -1.57
CA ALA A 66 2.62 11.55 -2.54
C ALA A 66 1.59 11.17 -3.63
N GLU A 67 1.90 11.52 -4.88
CA GLU A 67 1.11 11.17 -6.07
C GLU A 67 1.58 9.86 -6.70
N TYR A 68 2.85 9.50 -6.48
CA TYR A 68 3.44 8.26 -6.97
C TYR A 68 4.37 7.66 -5.93
N ILE A 69 4.36 6.33 -5.86
CA ILE A 69 5.30 5.52 -5.10
C ILE A 69 5.89 4.50 -6.07
N LEU A 70 7.21 4.48 -6.19
CA LEU A 70 7.95 3.58 -7.06
C LEU A 70 8.88 2.71 -6.24
N HIS A 71 8.80 1.40 -6.44
CA HIS A 71 9.71 0.44 -5.81
C HIS A 71 10.85 0.04 -6.76
N CYS A 72 12.09 0.17 -6.28
CA CYS A 72 13.28 -0.33 -6.95
C CYS A 72 13.72 -1.67 -6.33
N ALA A 73 13.29 -2.78 -6.92
CA ALA A 73 13.57 -4.12 -6.40
C ALA A 73 15.06 -4.46 -6.30
N LYS A 74 15.93 -3.85 -7.12
CA LYS A 74 17.37 -4.13 -7.11
C LYS A 74 18.10 -3.44 -5.93
N GLY A 75 17.61 -2.29 -5.51
CA GLY A 75 18.25 -1.50 -4.45
C GLY A 75 17.47 -1.47 -3.14
N GLU A 76 16.30 -2.12 -3.08
CA GLU A 76 15.40 -2.13 -1.93
C GLU A 76 15.01 -0.70 -1.49
N TYR A 77 14.81 0.17 -2.48
CA TYR A 77 14.42 1.56 -2.27
C TYR A 77 12.98 1.83 -2.71
N ILE A 78 12.34 2.75 -1.99
CA ILE A 78 11.09 3.38 -2.39
C ILE A 78 11.39 4.83 -2.75
N ALA A 79 10.94 5.26 -3.93
CA ALA A 79 10.96 6.65 -4.33
C ALA A 79 9.52 7.19 -4.34
N THR A 80 9.30 8.33 -3.70
CA THR A 80 8.03 9.05 -3.71
C THR A 80 8.15 10.28 -4.60
N MET A 81 7.11 10.56 -5.37
CA MET A 81 6.95 11.87 -6.00
C MET A 81 5.82 12.59 -5.29
N GLU A 82 6.17 13.65 -4.57
CA GLU A 82 5.24 14.44 -3.76
C GLU A 82 4.95 15.76 -4.46
N ALA A 83 3.68 16.15 -4.46
CA ALA A 83 3.23 17.39 -5.07
C ALA A 83 2.64 18.31 -4.01
N LYS A 84 3.14 19.55 -3.99
CA LYS A 84 2.61 20.61 -3.15
C LYS A 84 1.18 20.94 -3.59
N ARG A 85 0.20 20.64 -2.75
CA ARG A 85 -1.22 20.92 -2.98
C ARG A 85 -1.82 21.67 -1.79
#